data_AF-R6S8P7-F1
#
_entry.id   AF-R6S8P7-F1
#
_cell.length_a   1.000
_cell.length_b   1.000
_cell.length_c   1.000
_cell.angle_alpha   90.00
_cell.angle_beta   90.00
_cell.angle_gamma   90.00
#
_symmetry.space_group_name_H-M   'P 1'
#
loop_
_entity.id
_entity.type
_entity.pdbx_description
1 polymer ?
#
loop_
_entity_poly.entity_id
_entity_poly.type
_entity_poly.pdbx_seq_one_letter_code
_entity_poly.pdbx_strand_id
1 'polypeptide(L)'
;MREEKSKFQNFQTILFLVLSIITTVFYVLFKPMPVLLLVILQILSIIGILVLRYAYEIGYFSNYLHATFNTKYASTDNYEPSELVINSYKFTGYLLIIAQFALAFTY
;
A
#
# COMPACT_ATOMS: atom_id res chain seq x y z
N MET A 1 -19.57 -1.30 12.70
CA MET A 1 -18.99 -0.49 11.60
C MET A 1 -17.51 -0.13 11.74
N ARG A 2 -17.02 0.68 12.70
CA ARG A 2 -15.58 1.06 12.75
C ARG A 2 -14.65 -0.12 13.10
N GLU A 3 -15.07 -0.97 14.04
CA GLU A 3 -14.34 -2.19 14.39
C GLU A 3 -14.34 -3.23 13.26
N GLU A 4 -15.44 -3.38 12.53
CA GLU A 4 -15.53 -4.31 11.39
C GLU A 4 -14.62 -3.86 10.23
N LYS A 5 -14.55 -2.55 9.95
CA LYS A 5 -13.61 -1.99 8.97
C LYS A 5 -12.16 -2.29 9.36
N SER A 6 -11.81 -2.12 10.64
CA SER A 6 -10.47 -2.45 11.16
C SER A 6 -10.16 -3.95 11.07
N LYS A 7 -11.09 -4.82 11.44
CA LYS A 7 -10.95 -6.29 11.30
C LYS A 7 -10.74 -6.69 9.85
N PHE A 8 -11.50 -6.12 8.92
CA PHE A 8 -11.37 -6.39 7.48
C PHE A 8 -10.02 -5.90 6.93
N GLN A 9 -9.58 -4.69 7.30
CA GLN A 9 -8.27 -4.17 6.90
C GLN A 9 -7.12 -5.03 7.44
N ASN A 10 -7.21 -5.47 8.69
CA ASN A 10 -6.22 -6.38 9.28
C ASN A 10 -6.19 -7.72 8.54
N PHE A 11 -7.36 -8.29 8.24
CA PHE A 11 -7.46 -9.52 7.44
C PHE A 11 -6.84 -9.34 6.04
N GLN A 12 -7.18 -8.27 5.31
CA GLN A 12 -6.59 -7.97 4.01
C GLN A 12 -5.06 -7.82 4.08
N THR A 13 -4.56 -7.11 5.10
CA THR A 13 -3.12 -6.91 5.34
C THR A 13 -2.42 -8.25 5.51
N ILE A 14 -2.96 -9.13 6.36
CA ILE A 14 -2.41 -10.46 6.62
C ILE A 14 -2.45 -11.31 5.34
N LEU A 15 -3.57 -11.28 4.62
CA LEU A 15 -3.75 -12.01 3.36
C LEU A 15 -2.68 -11.62 2.33
N PHE A 16 -2.48 -10.32 2.09
CA PHE A 16 -1.46 -9.85 1.15
C PHE A 16 -0.05 -10.16 1.59
N LEU A 17 0.24 -10.08 2.89
CA LEU A 17 1.55 -10.44 3.43
C LEU A 17 1.86 -11.92 3.21
N VAL A 18 0.90 -12.81 3.51
CA VAL A 18 1.05 -14.25 3.28
C VAL A 18 1.25 -14.55 1.80
N LEU A 19 0.44 -13.94 0.91
CA LEU A 19 0.59 -14.12 -0.53
C LEU A 19 1.94 -13.60 -1.05
N SER A 20 2.43 -12.49 -0.52
CA SER A 20 3.75 -11.92 -0.86
C SER A 20 4.89 -12.86 -0.45
N ILE A 21 4.83 -13.46 0.74
CA ILE A 21 5.84 -14.43 1.18
C ILE A 21 5.81 -15.69 0.31
N ILE A 22 4.61 -16.23 0.07
CA ILE A 22 4.43 -17.42 -0.76
C ILE A 22 5.02 -17.18 -2.15
N THR A 23 4.68 -16.07 -2.81
CA THR A 23 5.21 -15.76 -4.14
C THR A 23 6.73 -15.61 -4.17
N THR A 24 7.33 -14.96 -3.18
CA THR A 24 8.79 -14.88 -3.08
C THR A 24 9.44 -16.25 -2.92
N VAL A 25 8.86 -17.15 -2.11
CA VAL A 25 9.34 -18.53 -1.99
C VAL A 25 9.23 -19.27 -3.34
N PHE A 26 8.12 -19.10 -4.06
CA PHE A 26 7.98 -19.67 -5.40
C PHE A 26 9.03 -19.15 -6.38
N TYR A 27 9.35 -17.86 -6.34
CA TYR A 27 10.43 -17.32 -7.18
C TYR A 27 11.77 -17.95 -6.83
N VAL A 28 12.13 -18.02 -5.55
CA VAL A 28 13.40 -18.63 -5.12
C VAL A 28 13.52 -20.09 -5.58
N LEU A 29 12.42 -20.87 -5.51
CA LEU A 29 12.46 -22.30 -5.82
C LEU A 29 12.36 -22.63 -7.30
N PHE A 30 11.54 -21.88 -8.05
CA PHE A 30 11.15 -22.28 -9.42
C PHE A 30 11.62 -21.31 -10.50
N LYS A 31 12.08 -20.11 -10.15
CA LYS A 31 12.42 -19.07 -11.12
C LYS A 31 13.72 -18.37 -10.75
N PRO A 32 14.86 -18.72 -11.39
CA PRO A 32 16.15 -18.14 -11.04
C PRO A 32 16.16 -16.64 -11.36
N MET A 33 15.80 -15.84 -10.36
CA MET A 33 15.82 -14.38 -10.41
C MET A 33 17.05 -13.87 -9.65
N PRO A 34 17.63 -12.73 -10.06
CA PRO A 34 18.64 -12.05 -9.27
C PRO A 34 18.12 -11.77 -7.85
N VAL A 35 18.91 -12.11 -6.83
CA VAL A 35 18.53 -11.91 -5.41
C VAL A 35 18.15 -10.45 -5.14
N LEU A 36 18.86 -9.50 -5.76
CA LEU A 36 18.55 -8.08 -5.65
C LEU A 36 17.12 -7.74 -6.11
N LEU A 37 16.66 -8.35 -7.22
CA LEU A 37 15.31 -8.14 -7.74
C LEU A 37 14.26 -8.68 -6.76
N LEU A 38 14.48 -9.89 -6.21
CA LEU A 38 13.58 -10.47 -5.21
C LEU A 38 13.43 -9.59 -3.98
N VAL A 39 14.53 -9.02 -3.49
CA VAL A 39 14.54 -8.10 -2.35
C VAL A 39 13.77 -6.82 -2.68
N ILE A 40 14.01 -6.20 -3.83
CA ILE A 40 13.30 -4.99 -4.26
C ILE A 40 11.79 -5.24 -4.34
N LEU A 41 11.37 -6.37 -4.93
CA LEU A 41 9.96 -6.72 -5.05
C LEU A 41 9.29 -6.98 -3.71
N GLN A 42 10.00 -7.65 -2.79
CA GLN A 42 9.50 -7.87 -1.45
C GLN A 42 9.31 -6.54 -0.70
N ILE A 43 10.26 -5.61 -0.83
CA ILE A 43 10.16 -4.27 -0.25
C ILE A 43 8.98 -3.50 -0.84
N LEU A 44 8.82 -3.49 -2.16
CA LEU A 44 7.70 -2.81 -2.84
C LEU A 44 6.34 -3.35 -2.39
N SER A 45 6.23 -4.67 -2.24
CA SER A 45 5.00 -5.30 -1.76
C SER A 45 4.68 -4.93 -0.32
N ILE A 46 5.69 -4.94 0.57
CA ILE A 46 5.51 -4.50 1.96
C ILE A 46 5.08 -3.03 2.01
N ILE A 47 5.69 -2.16 1.20
CA ILE A 47 5.29 -0.75 1.08
C ILE A 47 3.83 -0.67 0.60
N GLY A 48 3.45 -1.42 -0.42
CA GLY A 48 2.07 -1.45 -0.93
C GLY A 48 1.05 -1.89 0.13
N ILE A 49 1.39 -2.91 0.93
CA ILE A 49 0.56 -3.39 2.04
C ILE A 49 0.40 -2.31 3.12
N LEU A 50 1.49 -1.61 3.46
CA LEU A 50 1.45 -0.49 4.42
C LEU A 50 0.61 0.66 3.89
N VAL A 51 0.76 1.02 2.61
CA VAL A 51 -0.04 2.08 1.97
C VAL A 51 -1.53 1.73 1.98
N LEU A 52 -1.91 0.47 1.72
CA LEU A 52 -3.30 0.03 1.82
C LEU A 52 -3.85 0.14 3.25
N ARG A 53 -3.06 -0.30 4.23
CA ARG A 53 -3.46 -0.30 5.64
C ARG A 53 -3.65 1.13 6.16
N TYR A 54 -2.71 2.01 5.82
CA TYR A 54 -2.65 3.38 6.33
C TYR A 54 -3.16 4.42 5.33
N ALA A 55 -3.96 4.03 4.33
CA ALA A 55 -4.40 4.93 3.25
C ALA A 55 -5.15 6.17 3.79
N TYR A 56 -5.91 6.02 4.88
CA TYR A 56 -6.64 7.13 5.50
C TYR A 56 -5.68 8.08 6.20
N GLU A 57 -4.76 7.53 7.00
CA GLU A 57 -3.76 8.27 7.76
C GLU A 57 -2.79 9.01 6.83
N ILE A 58 -2.38 8.37 5.74
CA ILE A 58 -1.57 8.98 4.68
C ILE A 58 -2.35 10.12 4.01
N GLY A 59 -3.64 9.93 3.70
CA GLY A 59 -4.49 10.98 3.15
C GLY A 59 -4.65 12.17 4.08
N TYR A 60 -4.85 11.91 5.38
CA TYR A 60 -4.94 12.94 6.40
C TYR A 60 -3.64 13.73 6.52
N PHE A 61 -2.51 13.03 6.58
CA PHE A 61 -1.18 13.65 6.64
C PHE A 61 -0.87 14.48 5.38
N SER A 62 -1.25 13.98 4.20
CA SER A 62 -1.11 14.70 2.93
C SER A 62 -1.90 16.02 2.94
N ASN A 63 -3.16 15.97 3.38
CA ASN A 63 -3.99 17.17 3.52
C ASN A 63 -3.43 18.17 4.56
N TYR A 64 -2.92 17.67 5.68
CA TYR A 64 -2.25 18.47 6.70
C TYR A 64 -1.04 19.21 6.13
N LEU A 65 -0.17 18.52 5.38
CA LEU A 65 0.98 19.14 4.72
C LEU A 65 0.51 20.18 3.69
N HIS A 66 -0.46 19.85 2.85
CA HIS A 66 -0.99 20.76 1.85
C HIS A 66 -1.54 22.05 2.47
N ALA A 67 -2.26 21.97 3.60
CA ALA A 67 -2.76 23.15 4.29
C ALA A 67 -1.65 23.95 4.98
N THR A 68 -0.63 23.27 5.52
CA THR A 68 0.53 23.93 6.14
C THR A 68 1.33 24.75 5.12
N PHE A 69 1.51 24.24 3.90
CA PHE A 69 2.25 24.92 2.85
C PHE A 69 1.41 25.88 1.99
N ASN A 70 0.08 25.85 2.11
CA ASN A 70 -0.82 26.68 1.31
C ASN A 70 -1.61 27.64 2.23
N THR A 71 -1.07 28.86 2.40
CA THR A 71 -1.58 29.89 3.32
C THR A 71 -3.04 30.28 3.10
N LYS A 72 -3.61 29.98 1.92
CA LYS A 72 -5.04 30.16 1.60
C LYS A 72 -6.00 29.23 2.35
N TYR A 73 -5.53 28.10 2.86
CA TYR A 73 -6.36 27.08 3.53
C TYR A 73 -5.93 26.83 4.99
N ALA A 74 -5.05 27.67 5.53
CA ALA A 74 -4.51 27.55 6.88
C ALA A 74 -5.56 27.72 8.00
N SER A 75 -6.80 28.15 7.70
CA SER A 75 -7.87 28.35 8.67
C SER A 75 -8.88 27.20 8.76
N THR A 76 -8.75 26.16 7.93
CA THR A 76 -9.67 25.02 7.98
C THR A 76 -9.04 23.89 8.80
N ASP A 77 -9.39 23.80 10.08
CA ASP A 77 -8.98 22.73 11.01
C ASP A 77 -9.51 21.33 10.62
N ASN A 78 -10.09 21.19 9.43
CA ASN A 78 -10.69 19.96 8.96
C ASN A 78 -9.85 19.36 7.81
N TYR A 79 -8.84 18.56 8.18
CA TYR A 79 -7.95 17.87 7.23
C TYR A 79 -8.53 16.54 6.72
N GLU A 80 -9.83 16.30 6.90
CA GLU A 80 -10.46 15.04 6.48
C GLU A 80 -10.20 14.74 5.00
N PRO A 81 -9.56 13.60 4.68
CA PRO A 81 -9.31 13.23 3.29
C PRO A 81 -10.60 12.84 2.58
N SER A 82 -10.76 13.32 1.35
CA SER A 82 -11.86 12.89 0.50
C SER A 82 -11.73 11.40 0.15
N GLU A 83 -12.86 10.75 -0.12
CA GLU A 83 -12.85 9.33 -0.52
C GLU A 83 -12.00 9.08 -1.77
N LEU A 84 -11.94 10.05 -2.68
CA LEU A 84 -11.10 9.99 -3.89
C LEU A 84 -9.61 9.91 -3.53
N VAL A 85 -9.16 10.73 -2.58
CA VAL A 85 -7.76 10.72 -2.12
C VAL A 85 -7.43 9.37 -1.47
N ILE A 86 -8.27 8.88 -0.57
CA ILE A 86 -8.08 7.57 0.08
C ILE A 86 -8.01 6.45 -0.96
N ASN A 87 -8.91 6.47 -1.95
CA ASN A 87 -8.97 5.45 -2.99
C ASN A 87 -7.77 5.52 -3.94
N SER A 88 -7.20 6.71 -4.21
CA SER A 88 -5.96 6.83 -4.97
C SER A 88 -4.77 6.17 -4.26
N TYR A 89 -4.62 6.37 -2.94
CA TYR A 89 -3.57 5.68 -2.18
C TYR A 89 -3.77 4.17 -2.18
N LYS A 90 -5.01 3.70 -2.00
CA LYS A 90 -5.32 2.27 -2.10
C LYS A 90 -4.97 1.72 -3.48
N PHE A 91 -5.32 2.43 -4.55
CA PHE A 91 -4.98 2.04 -5.91
C PHE A 91 -3.47 1.91 -6.11
N THR A 92 -2.68 2.89 -5.63
CA THR A 92 -1.21 2.81 -5.64
C THR A 92 -0.70 1.61 -4.84
N GLY A 93 -1.25 1.35 -3.66
CA GLY A 93 -0.88 0.20 -2.85
C GLY A 93 -1.14 -1.13 -3.58
N TYR A 94 -2.28 -1.27 -4.24
CA TYR A 94 -2.57 -2.43 -5.08
C TYR A 94 -1.61 -2.56 -6.26
N LEU A 95 -1.25 -1.46 -6.95
CA LEU A 95 -0.28 -1.51 -8.05
C LEU A 95 1.09 -2.04 -7.59
N LEU A 96 1.57 -1.60 -6.43
CA LEU A 96 2.84 -2.05 -5.87
C LEU A 96 2.83 -3.55 -5.53
N ILE A 97 1.72 -4.03 -4.97
CA ILE A 97 1.52 -5.45 -4.67
C ILE A 97 1.42 -6.26 -5.97
N ILE A 98 0.61 -5.81 -6.93
CA ILE A 98 0.43 -6.47 -8.24
C ILE A 98 1.75 -6.54 -9.00
N ALA A 99 2.63 -5.55 -8.89
CA ALA A 99 3.95 -5.58 -9.52
C ALA A 99 4.78 -6.80 -9.07
N GLN A 100 4.67 -7.21 -7.80
CA GLN A 100 5.30 -8.44 -7.32
C GLN A 100 4.72 -9.67 -8.02
N PHE A 101 3.40 -9.75 -8.24
CA PHE A 101 2.74 -10.89 -8.91
C PHE A 101 2.91 -10.88 -10.43
N ALA A 102 2.97 -9.71 -11.07
CA ALA A 102 3.09 -9.58 -12.53
C ALA A 102 4.41 -10.17 -13.04
N LEU A 103 5.46 -10.11 -12.23
CA LEU A 103 6.75 -10.75 -12.52
C LEU A 103 6.75 -12.27 -12.39
N ALA A 104 5.69 -12.88 -11.83
CA ALA A 104 5.49 -14.32 -11.95
C ALA A 104 5.24 -14.71 -13.40
N PHE A 105 4.45 -13.89 -14.11
CA PHE A 105 3.94 -14.17 -15.45
C PHE A 105 4.81 -13.60 -16.58
N THR A 106 5.77 -12.74 -16.25
CA THR A 106 6.76 -12.25 -17.19
C THR A 106 8.09 -12.96 -16.92
N TYR A 107 8.68 -13.56 -17.95
CA TYR A 107 9.73 -14.62 -17.97
C TYR A 107 9.20 -16.05 -17.90
#